data_AF-A0AA43IJ91-F1
#
_entry.id   AF-A0AA43IJ91-F1
#
_cell.length_a   1.000
_cell.length_b   1.000
_cell.length_c   1.000
_cell.angle_alpha   90.00
_cell.angle_beta   90.00
_cell.angle_gamma   90.00
#
_symmetry.space_group_name_H-M   'P 1'
#
loop_
_entity.id
_entity.type
_entity.pdbx_description
1 polymer ?
#
loop_
_entity_poly.entity_id
_entity_poly.type
_entity_poly.pdbx_seq_one_letter_code
_entity_poly.pdbx_strand_id
1 'polypeptide(L)'
;MLWFDRLELEKVAVFDPAGNKMISAKSIMINFKLTQLFSDNHVNVDGVYLDSAHVFLTKIDESDTARDLNINVFIANINAYYGGKGGGGKPPKINIGEAIINQSQFTYVNQDRDSIKTAFDYNHFSLGVDEGQLSSFVILGDTIEFNVHTLIAQDLKTKFSINQLSTFFRLCQKSMEFIDLDLHAGESIVTDSIVLTYGSLTDLNDLIEKVNIHASFKNTTIYPKDVAYFAPGIERIGQPLKLDGAFNGKIDNFKFSNMKIGIGKSHIYGSLDMDGLPNINETFINVNLKNSVIDPNDLSFLFNESTLNRILPMGRLSMDGQFLGYPTDFVATGN
;
A
#
# COMPACT_ATOMS: atom_id res chain seq x y z
N MET A 1 6.07 47.21 6.27
CA MET A 1 5.52 46.52 7.47
C MET A 1 5.33 45.07 7.05
N LEU A 2 5.92 44.12 7.78
CA LEU A 2 5.90 42.67 7.50
C LEU A 2 4.93 42.02 8.51
N TRP A 3 3.83 41.46 8.04
CA TRP A 3 2.69 41.04 8.85
C TRP A 3 2.49 39.53 8.66
N PHE A 4 2.73 38.78 9.74
CA PHE A 4 2.42 37.36 10.02
C PHE A 4 2.30 36.39 8.83
N ASP A 5 3.40 35.69 8.49
CA ASP A 5 3.40 34.55 7.56
C ASP A 5 3.13 33.18 8.25
N ARG A 6 2.84 33.18 9.55
CA ARG A 6 2.70 31.96 10.36
C ARG A 6 1.42 31.98 11.19
N LEU A 7 0.62 30.93 11.06
CA LEU A 7 -0.47 30.59 11.96
C LEU A 7 -0.03 29.42 12.83
N GLU A 8 -0.15 29.57 14.14
CA GLU A 8 0.12 28.50 15.10
C GLU A 8 -1.15 28.24 15.92
N LEU A 9 -1.57 26.99 15.95
CA LEU A 9 -2.75 26.54 16.67
C LEU A 9 -2.32 25.48 17.68
N GLU A 10 -2.62 25.71 18.95
CA GLU A 10 -2.35 24.76 20.03
C GLU A 10 -3.62 24.05 20.49
N LYS A 11 -3.48 22.78 20.88
CA LYS A 11 -4.56 21.96 21.44
C LYS A 11 -5.80 21.92 20.54
N VAL A 12 -5.57 21.76 19.26
CA VAL A 12 -6.63 21.67 18.25
C VAL A 12 -7.45 20.41 18.49
N ALA A 13 -8.77 20.56 18.46
CA ALA A 13 -9.71 19.44 18.48
C ALA A 13 -10.91 19.78 17.58
N VAL A 14 -11.16 18.91 16.61
CA VAL A 14 -12.30 18.94 15.71
C VAL A 14 -13.12 17.70 15.99
N PHE A 15 -14.41 17.92 16.27
CA PHE A 15 -15.37 16.86 16.52
C PHE A 15 -16.25 16.66 15.30
N ASP A 16 -16.56 15.40 14.99
CA ASP A 16 -17.53 15.08 13.96
C ASP A 16 -18.97 15.28 14.46
N PRO A 17 -19.99 15.22 13.57
CA PRO A 17 -21.39 15.36 13.96
C PRO A 17 -21.90 14.34 14.98
N ALA A 18 -21.24 13.17 15.09
CA ALA A 18 -21.56 12.14 16.08
C ALA A 18 -20.82 12.36 17.42
N GLY A 19 -20.04 13.43 17.55
CA GLY A 19 -19.30 13.77 18.76
C GLY A 19 -17.97 13.04 18.93
N ASN A 20 -17.49 12.30 17.93
CA ASN A 20 -16.15 11.71 17.99
C ASN A 20 -15.11 12.80 17.76
N LYS A 21 -14.00 12.72 18.50
CA LYS A 21 -12.82 13.57 18.25
C LYS A 21 -12.12 13.09 16.97
N MET A 22 -12.54 13.63 15.83
CA MET A 22 -12.12 13.21 14.50
C MET A 22 -10.71 13.68 14.14
N ILE A 23 -10.35 14.92 14.48
CA ILE A 23 -9.00 15.45 14.27
C ILE A 23 -8.57 16.13 15.56
N SER A 24 -7.36 15.85 16.03
CA SER A 24 -6.75 16.63 17.10
C SER A 24 -5.26 16.77 16.90
N ALA A 25 -4.66 17.78 17.51
CA ALA A 25 -3.22 17.98 17.48
C ALA A 25 -2.77 18.78 18.70
N LYS A 26 -1.57 18.50 19.19
CA LYS A 26 -0.95 19.32 20.23
C LYS A 26 -0.56 20.68 19.66
N SER A 27 0.09 20.70 18.49
CA SER A 27 0.41 21.92 17.77
C SER A 27 0.30 21.71 16.26
N ILE A 28 -0.22 22.73 15.57
CA ILE A 28 -0.25 22.85 14.12
C ILE A 28 0.40 24.19 13.78
N MET A 29 1.46 24.17 12.99
CA MET A 29 2.06 25.38 12.43
C MET A 29 1.84 25.39 10.92
N ILE A 30 1.28 26.49 10.42
CA ILE A 30 1.01 26.69 9.00
C ILE A 30 1.77 27.93 8.56
N ASN A 31 2.65 27.75 7.59
CA ASN A 31 3.34 28.84 6.90
C ASN A 31 2.62 29.12 5.59
N PHE A 32 2.21 30.37 5.38
CA PHE A 32 1.45 30.77 4.20
C PHE A 32 1.81 32.21 3.81
N LYS A 33 1.75 32.50 2.52
CA LYS A 33 1.90 33.85 2.00
C LYS A 33 0.52 34.49 1.87
N LEU A 34 0.28 35.57 2.63
CA LEU A 34 -1.02 36.26 2.62
C LEU A 34 -1.47 36.71 1.22
N THR A 35 -0.52 37.03 0.34
CA THR A 35 -0.77 37.45 -1.05
C THR A 35 -1.34 36.32 -1.93
N GLN A 36 -1.22 35.05 -1.53
CA GLN A 36 -1.68 33.89 -2.27
C GLN A 36 -3.04 33.36 -1.80
N LEU A 37 -3.56 33.82 -0.66
CA LEU A 37 -4.86 33.40 -0.13
C LEU A 37 -6.05 34.04 -0.86
N PHE A 38 -5.84 35.12 -1.63
CA PHE A 38 -6.90 35.91 -2.27
C PHE A 38 -6.82 35.92 -3.81
N SER A 39 -6.00 35.07 -4.42
CA SER A 39 -5.89 34.93 -5.88
C SER A 39 -6.42 33.57 -6.34
N ASP A 40 -7.45 33.59 -7.19
CA ASP A 40 -7.84 32.49 -8.09
C ASP A 40 -8.34 31.17 -7.47
N ASN A 41 -9.04 31.22 -6.33
CA ASN A 41 -9.80 30.07 -5.79
C ASN A 41 -8.93 28.82 -5.49
N HIS A 42 -7.62 29.02 -5.31
CA HIS A 42 -6.65 27.99 -4.93
C HIS A 42 -6.19 28.24 -3.49
N VAL A 43 -6.02 27.15 -2.73
CA VAL A 43 -5.43 27.21 -1.38
C VAL A 43 -3.97 26.82 -1.52
N ASN A 44 -3.06 27.75 -1.28
CA ASN A 44 -1.62 27.50 -1.31
C ASN A 44 -1.04 27.70 0.09
N VAL A 45 -0.41 26.66 0.60
CA VAL A 45 0.30 26.65 1.88
C VAL A 45 1.76 26.32 1.59
N ASP A 46 2.68 27.16 2.06
CA ASP A 46 4.12 26.93 1.83
C ASP A 46 4.59 25.72 2.65
N GLY A 47 4.16 25.62 3.91
CA GLY A 47 4.53 24.50 4.78
C GLY A 47 3.52 24.24 5.90
N VAL A 48 3.35 22.97 6.27
CA VAL A 48 2.58 22.53 7.43
C VAL A 48 3.46 21.68 8.34
N TYR A 49 3.46 21.98 9.64
CA TYR A 49 4.07 21.13 10.66
C TYR A 49 2.98 20.66 11.63
N LEU A 50 2.88 19.35 11.82
CA LEU A 50 1.93 18.69 12.71
C LEU A 50 2.69 17.99 13.83
N ASP A 51 2.43 18.37 15.09
CA ASP A 51 2.99 17.70 16.27
C ASP A 51 1.89 17.00 17.07
N SER A 52 2.09 15.71 17.32
CA SER A 52 1.17 14.87 18.07
C SER A 52 -0.27 14.94 17.54
N ALA A 53 -0.42 14.89 16.21
CA ALA A 53 -1.73 14.89 15.57
C ALA A 53 -2.38 13.51 15.67
N HIS A 54 -3.70 13.46 15.82
CA HIS A 54 -4.49 12.23 15.74
C HIS A 54 -5.65 12.45 14.77
N VAL A 55 -5.71 11.62 13.73
CA VAL A 55 -6.84 11.53 12.81
C VAL A 55 -7.59 10.24 13.09
N PHE A 56 -8.87 10.35 13.39
CA PHE A 56 -9.78 9.25 13.68
C PHE A 56 -10.90 9.20 12.64
N LEU A 57 -10.86 8.18 11.79
CA LEU A 57 -11.87 7.92 10.77
C LEU A 57 -12.75 6.75 11.19
N THR A 58 -14.06 6.97 11.14
CA THR A 58 -15.06 5.94 11.34
C THR A 58 -16.30 6.28 10.54
N LYS A 59 -17.16 5.29 10.28
CA LYS A 59 -18.45 5.55 9.65
C LYS A 59 -19.44 6.06 10.69
N ILE A 60 -20.17 7.11 10.34
CA ILE A 60 -21.25 7.67 11.14
C ILE A 60 -22.51 7.76 10.29
N ASP A 61 -23.66 7.93 10.93
CA ASP A 61 -24.92 8.09 10.22
C ASP A 61 -24.92 9.42 9.46
N GLU A 62 -25.08 9.35 8.15
CA GLU A 62 -25.32 10.50 7.28
C GLU A 62 -26.83 10.79 7.19
N SER A 63 -27.64 9.74 7.23
CA SER A 63 -29.11 9.78 7.30
C SER A 63 -29.64 8.54 8.03
N ASP A 64 -30.96 8.46 8.21
CA ASP A 64 -31.64 7.30 8.83
C ASP A 64 -31.37 5.95 8.11
N THR A 65 -30.86 5.99 6.87
CA THR A 65 -30.66 4.79 6.04
C THR A 65 -29.26 4.65 5.46
N ALA A 66 -28.38 5.65 5.66
CA ALA A 66 -27.06 5.69 5.05
C ALA A 66 -25.99 6.10 6.06
N ARG A 67 -24.84 5.44 5.98
CA ARG A 67 -23.63 5.75 6.75
C ARG A 67 -22.49 6.08 5.80
N ASP A 68 -21.71 7.08 6.15
CA ASP A 68 -20.50 7.47 5.43
C ASP A 68 -19.36 7.76 6.43
N LEU A 69 -18.13 7.88 5.95
CA LEU A 69 -17.01 8.30 6.77
C LEU A 69 -17.30 9.67 7.40
N ASN A 70 -16.99 9.79 8.69
CA ASN A 70 -17.18 11.02 9.45
C ASN A 70 -16.56 12.26 8.78
N ILE A 71 -15.40 12.12 8.12
CA ILE A 71 -14.77 13.21 7.39
C ILE A 71 -15.57 13.66 6.17
N ASN A 72 -16.24 12.75 5.46
CA ASN A 72 -17.11 13.08 4.32
C ASN A 72 -18.34 13.84 4.80
N VAL A 73 -19.01 13.34 5.85
CA VAL A 73 -20.18 14.00 6.46
C VAL A 73 -19.79 15.38 7.00
N PHE A 74 -18.61 15.51 7.62
CA PHE A 74 -18.10 16.78 8.11
C PHE A 74 -17.86 17.80 6.98
N ILE A 75 -17.20 17.38 5.88
CA ILE A 75 -16.96 18.24 4.71
C ILE A 75 -18.28 18.63 4.04
N ALA A 76 -19.22 17.68 3.90
CA ALA A 76 -20.54 17.95 3.35
C ALA A 76 -21.30 19.01 4.17
N ASN A 77 -21.24 18.92 5.51
CA ASN A 77 -21.82 19.92 6.40
C ASN A 77 -21.15 21.30 6.24
N ILE A 78 -19.82 21.37 6.21
CA ILE A 78 -19.12 22.64 5.95
C ILE A 78 -19.59 23.25 4.62
N ASN A 79 -19.65 22.45 3.55
CA ASN A 79 -20.09 22.92 2.24
C ASN A 79 -21.56 23.34 2.23
N ALA A 80 -22.44 22.70 2.99
CA ALA A 80 -23.84 23.11 3.11
C ALA A 80 -24.01 24.44 3.85
N TYR A 81 -23.17 24.71 4.86
CA TYR A 81 -23.22 25.96 5.64
C TYR A 81 -22.53 27.14 4.94
N TYR A 82 -21.42 26.89 4.24
CA TYR A 82 -20.56 27.94 3.67
C TYR A 82 -20.56 27.99 2.13
N GLY A 83 -21.11 26.98 1.45
CA GLY A 83 -21.22 26.95 0.00
C GLY A 83 -22.28 27.93 -0.51
N GLY A 84 -21.88 28.89 -1.34
CA GLY A 84 -22.83 29.73 -2.06
C GLY A 84 -23.74 28.88 -2.95
N LYS A 85 -24.98 29.35 -3.20
CA LYS A 85 -26.02 28.68 -4.03
C LYS A 85 -25.64 28.43 -5.51
N GLY A 86 -24.37 28.55 -5.90
CA GLY A 86 -23.88 28.37 -7.26
C GLY A 86 -23.11 27.07 -7.43
N GLY A 87 -23.81 25.97 -7.72
CA GLY A 87 -23.19 24.73 -8.16
C GLY A 87 -22.61 24.91 -9.57
N GLY A 88 -21.28 24.98 -9.69
CA GLY A 88 -20.61 25.13 -10.99
C GLY A 88 -19.14 25.55 -10.95
N GLY A 89 -18.58 25.89 -9.79
CA GLY A 89 -17.15 26.18 -9.65
C GLY A 89 -16.29 24.91 -9.81
N LYS A 90 -15.13 25.03 -10.45
CA LYS A 90 -14.09 23.98 -10.42
C LYS A 90 -13.72 23.68 -8.96
N PRO A 91 -13.48 22.41 -8.59
CA PRO A 91 -13.06 22.08 -7.23
C PRO A 91 -11.79 22.87 -6.88
N PRO A 92 -11.69 23.42 -5.65
CA PRO A 92 -10.51 24.17 -5.24
C PRO A 92 -9.29 23.27 -5.32
N LYS A 93 -8.22 23.78 -5.94
CA LYS A 93 -6.91 23.12 -5.89
C LYS A 93 -6.27 23.46 -4.56
N ILE A 94 -5.91 22.44 -3.78
CA ILE A 94 -5.13 22.61 -2.56
C ILE A 94 -3.69 22.22 -2.89
N ASN A 95 -2.74 23.12 -2.61
CA ASN A 95 -1.32 22.83 -2.72
C ASN A 95 -0.66 23.08 -1.36
N ILE A 96 0.12 22.11 -0.89
CA ILE A 96 0.99 22.25 0.28
C ILE A 96 2.42 21.97 -0.19
N GLY A 97 3.30 22.96 -0.08
CA GLY A 97 4.69 22.84 -0.52
C GLY A 97 5.44 21.76 0.23
N GLU A 98 5.40 21.81 1.56
CA GLU A 98 6.03 20.86 2.48
C GLU A 98 5.08 20.50 3.62
N ALA A 99 5.05 19.23 4.04
CA ALA A 99 4.34 18.80 5.24
C ALA A 99 5.24 17.90 6.09
N ILE A 100 5.40 18.27 7.35
CA ILE A 100 6.15 17.51 8.35
C ILE A 100 5.16 17.02 9.41
N ILE A 101 5.19 15.72 9.67
CA ILE A 101 4.32 15.02 10.61
C ILE A 101 5.21 14.40 11.68
N ASN A 102 4.98 14.74 12.94
CA ASN A 102 5.78 14.28 14.07
C ASN A 102 4.89 13.62 15.13
N GLN A 103 5.28 12.43 15.59
CA GLN A 103 4.66 11.70 16.71
C GLN A 103 3.13 11.62 16.63
N SER A 104 2.62 11.43 15.42
CA SER A 104 1.20 11.50 15.12
C SER A 104 0.58 10.10 15.03
N GLN A 105 -0.74 10.03 14.86
CA GLN A 105 -1.47 8.78 14.78
C GLN A 105 -2.60 8.91 13.77
N PHE A 106 -2.78 7.87 12.97
CA PHE A 106 -3.98 7.65 12.19
C PHE A 106 -4.74 6.47 12.78
N THR A 107 -6.07 6.52 12.82
CA THR A 107 -6.90 5.42 13.28
C THR A 107 -8.13 5.30 12.42
N TYR A 108 -8.39 4.08 11.97
CA TYR A 108 -9.57 3.73 11.22
C TYR A 108 -10.35 2.63 11.95
N VAL A 109 -11.66 2.83 12.07
CA VAL A 109 -12.60 1.89 12.70
C VAL A 109 -13.82 1.73 11.81
N ASN A 110 -13.98 0.53 11.24
CA ASN A 110 -15.17 0.14 10.49
C ASN A 110 -16.17 -0.58 11.40
N GLN A 111 -17.13 0.18 11.93
CA GLN A 111 -18.15 -0.33 12.85
C GLN A 111 -19.08 -1.40 12.24
N ASP A 112 -19.09 -1.54 10.90
CA ASP A 112 -19.95 -2.52 10.20
C ASP A 112 -19.29 -3.91 10.07
N ARG A 113 -18.06 -4.08 10.56
CA ARG A 113 -17.27 -5.31 10.42
C ARG A 113 -16.70 -5.71 11.77
N ASP A 114 -16.44 -7.00 11.94
CA ASP A 114 -15.70 -7.51 13.10
C ASP A 114 -14.19 -7.37 12.89
N SER A 115 -13.45 -7.35 14.01
CA SER A 115 -11.99 -7.35 14.00
C SER A 115 -11.40 -8.66 13.46
N ILE A 116 -10.39 -8.53 12.62
CA ILE A 116 -9.55 -9.66 12.18
C ILE A 116 -8.50 -9.95 13.26
N LYS A 117 -8.40 -11.20 13.69
CA LYS A 117 -7.54 -11.61 14.83
C LYS A 117 -6.20 -12.21 14.44
N THR A 118 -6.10 -12.80 13.25
CA THR A 118 -4.97 -13.64 12.82
C THR A 118 -4.11 -13.00 11.72
N ALA A 119 -4.43 -11.76 11.34
CA ALA A 119 -3.79 -11.03 10.25
C ALA A 119 -3.89 -9.52 10.55
N PHE A 120 -3.33 -8.69 9.66
CA PHE A 120 -3.55 -7.26 9.68
C PHE A 120 -5.04 -6.95 9.57
N ASP A 121 -5.53 -6.13 10.49
CA ASP A 121 -6.96 -5.83 10.61
C ASP A 121 -7.29 -4.57 9.83
N TYR A 122 -7.45 -4.71 8.52
CA TYR A 122 -7.83 -3.58 7.65
C TYR A 122 -9.22 -3.01 7.96
N ASN A 123 -10.04 -3.68 8.80
CA ASN A 123 -11.28 -3.11 9.32
C ASN A 123 -11.04 -2.20 10.53
N HIS A 124 -10.00 -2.47 11.33
CA HIS A 124 -9.68 -1.77 12.56
C HIS A 124 -8.17 -1.67 12.77
N PHE A 125 -7.58 -0.54 12.39
CA PHE A 125 -6.15 -0.33 12.56
C PHE A 125 -5.83 1.06 13.09
N SER A 126 -4.69 1.14 13.77
CA SER A 126 -4.12 2.39 14.22
C SER A 126 -2.67 2.41 13.81
N LEU A 127 -2.29 3.40 13.03
CA LEU A 127 -0.92 3.60 12.59
C LEU A 127 -0.31 4.72 13.42
N GLY A 128 0.68 4.41 14.26
CA GLY A 128 1.54 5.40 14.87
C GLY A 128 2.54 5.88 13.84
N VAL A 129 2.66 7.20 13.66
CA VAL A 129 3.59 7.84 12.73
C VAL A 129 4.61 8.59 13.57
N ASP A 130 5.82 8.06 13.63
CA ASP A 130 6.91 8.70 14.36
C ASP A 130 7.39 9.93 13.60
N GLU A 131 7.58 9.79 12.29
CA GLU A 131 8.02 10.85 11.39
C GLU A 131 7.40 10.68 9.99
N GLY A 132 6.97 11.78 9.39
CA GLY A 132 6.58 11.86 7.99
C GLY A 132 7.05 13.17 7.37
N GLN A 133 7.76 13.11 6.25
CA GLN A 133 8.21 14.26 5.48
C GLN A 133 7.67 14.15 4.06
N LEU A 134 6.76 15.07 3.71
CA LEU A 134 6.06 15.09 2.45
C LEU A 134 6.33 16.42 1.73
N SER A 135 6.30 16.40 0.40
CA SER A 135 6.37 17.63 -0.40
C SER A 135 5.47 17.57 -1.63
N SER A 136 5.23 18.75 -2.20
CA SER A 136 4.46 18.91 -3.45
C SER A 136 3.08 18.27 -3.35
N PHE A 137 2.42 18.42 -2.21
CA PHE A 137 1.12 17.83 -1.96
C PHE A 137 0.04 18.60 -2.71
N VAL A 138 -0.72 17.88 -3.52
CA VAL A 138 -1.78 18.42 -4.36
C VAL A 138 -3.06 17.62 -4.16
N ILE A 139 -4.15 18.33 -3.89
CA ILE A 139 -5.51 17.79 -4.02
C ILE A 139 -6.19 18.54 -5.16
N LEU A 140 -6.67 17.78 -6.14
CA LEU A 140 -7.44 18.31 -7.26
C LEU A 140 -8.56 17.34 -7.65
N GLY A 141 -9.80 17.73 -7.33
CA GLY A 141 -10.96 16.87 -7.58
C GLY A 141 -10.88 15.58 -6.76
N ASP A 142 -10.76 14.45 -7.45
CA ASP A 142 -10.64 13.12 -6.86
C ASP A 142 -9.19 12.63 -6.71
N THR A 143 -8.22 13.42 -7.17
CA THR A 143 -6.81 13.05 -7.19
C THR A 143 -6.07 13.69 -6.03
N ILE A 144 -5.31 12.88 -5.31
CA ILE A 144 -4.36 13.28 -4.28
C ILE A 144 -2.98 12.79 -4.73
N GLU A 145 -1.98 13.67 -4.75
CA GLU A 145 -0.61 13.30 -5.07
C GLU A 145 0.40 14.06 -4.21
N PHE A 146 1.52 13.43 -3.89
CA PHE A 146 2.63 14.02 -3.14
C PHE A 146 3.89 13.15 -3.23
N ASN A 147 5.04 13.75 -2.97
CA ASN A 147 6.26 13.00 -2.72
C ASN A 147 6.35 12.68 -1.22
N VAL A 148 6.57 11.42 -0.89
CA VAL A 148 7.01 10.97 0.43
C VAL A 148 8.53 10.90 0.37
N HIS A 149 9.21 11.70 1.18
CA HIS A 149 10.67 11.61 1.34
C HIS A 149 11.05 10.65 2.45
N THR A 150 10.24 10.59 3.49
CA THR A 150 10.40 9.69 4.62
C THR A 150 9.05 9.49 5.29
N LEU A 151 8.76 8.25 5.66
CA LEU A 151 7.68 7.89 6.57
C LEU A 151 8.15 6.74 7.44
N ILE A 152 8.16 6.96 8.74
CA ILE A 152 8.45 5.98 9.78
C ILE A 152 7.17 5.78 10.58
N ALA A 153 6.64 4.57 10.55
CA ALA A 153 5.35 4.28 11.13
C ALA A 153 5.27 2.84 11.65
N GLN A 154 4.32 2.57 12.54
CA GLN A 154 4.07 1.24 13.06
C GLN A 154 2.58 1.03 13.28
N ASP A 155 2.06 -0.10 12.83
CA ASP A 155 0.72 -0.53 13.21
C ASP A 155 0.70 -0.88 14.72
N LEU A 156 -0.15 -0.21 15.49
CA LEU A 156 -0.14 -0.31 16.95
C LEU A 156 -0.63 -1.65 17.47
N LYS A 157 -1.39 -2.41 16.66
CA LYS A 157 -1.95 -3.72 17.05
C LYS A 157 -0.96 -4.85 16.77
N THR A 158 -0.53 -4.98 15.52
CA THR A 158 0.38 -6.04 15.06
C THR A 158 1.85 -5.75 15.36
N LYS A 159 2.19 -4.48 15.60
CA LYS A 159 3.58 -3.98 15.72
C LYS A 159 4.39 -4.08 14.43
N PHE A 160 3.74 -4.35 13.29
CA PHE A 160 4.37 -4.32 11.99
C PHE A 160 4.84 -2.90 11.67
N SER A 161 6.13 -2.73 11.38
CA SER A 161 6.76 -1.43 11.20
C SER A 161 7.05 -1.12 9.74
N ILE A 162 6.81 0.12 9.36
CA ILE A 162 7.38 0.79 8.19
C ILE A 162 8.59 1.55 8.72
N ASN A 163 9.79 1.02 8.47
CA ASN A 163 11.03 1.61 8.95
C ASN A 163 11.47 2.78 8.07
N GLN A 164 11.07 2.77 6.80
CA GLN A 164 11.25 3.84 5.83
C GLN A 164 10.27 3.65 4.69
N LEU A 165 9.66 4.73 4.22
CA LEU A 165 9.02 4.80 2.91
C LEU A 165 9.43 6.10 2.23
N SER A 166 9.93 5.97 1.00
CA SER A 166 10.13 7.06 0.06
C SER A 166 9.48 6.67 -1.26
N THR A 167 8.68 7.56 -1.85
CA THR A 167 7.96 7.30 -3.12
C THR A 167 7.30 8.58 -3.59
N PHE A 168 7.10 8.74 -4.90
CA PHE A 168 5.97 9.54 -5.38
C PHE A 168 4.70 8.72 -5.17
N PHE A 169 3.70 9.28 -4.49
CA PHE A 169 2.41 8.66 -4.25
C PHE A 169 1.31 9.43 -4.98
N ARG A 170 0.44 8.70 -5.68
CA ARG A 170 -0.81 9.25 -6.24
C ARG A 170 -1.97 8.30 -5.98
N LEU A 171 -3.11 8.87 -5.63
CA LEU A 171 -4.38 8.17 -5.49
C LEU A 171 -5.46 8.91 -6.26
N CYS A 172 -6.23 8.19 -7.07
CA CYS A 172 -7.45 8.69 -7.71
C CYS A 172 -8.54 7.60 -7.73
N GLN A 173 -9.69 7.88 -8.37
CA GLN A 173 -10.79 6.91 -8.45
C GLN A 173 -10.45 5.62 -9.20
N LYS A 174 -9.39 5.59 -10.00
CA LYS A 174 -9.04 4.47 -10.89
C LYS A 174 -7.64 3.90 -10.71
N SER A 175 -6.77 4.57 -9.96
CA SER A 175 -5.41 4.11 -9.72
C SER A 175 -4.87 4.52 -8.36
N MET A 176 -3.96 3.69 -7.86
CA MET A 176 -3.08 3.97 -6.73
C MET A 176 -1.65 3.67 -7.18
N GLU A 177 -0.79 4.68 -7.15
CA GLU A 177 0.53 4.66 -7.76
C GLU A 177 1.60 4.92 -6.70
N PHE A 178 2.60 4.04 -6.66
CA PHE A 178 3.84 4.17 -5.91
C PHE A 178 5.00 4.14 -6.92
N ILE A 179 5.54 5.31 -7.25
CA ILE A 179 6.61 5.47 -8.25
C ILE A 179 7.90 5.87 -7.55
N ASP A 180 9.04 5.35 -8.04
CA ASP A 180 10.33 5.48 -7.37
C ASP A 180 10.25 4.98 -5.91
N LEU A 181 9.57 3.85 -5.74
CA LEU A 181 9.30 3.24 -4.45
C LEU A 181 10.61 2.77 -3.81
N ASP A 182 10.77 3.10 -2.53
CA ASP A 182 11.75 2.53 -1.61
C ASP A 182 11.06 2.33 -0.26
N LEU A 183 10.55 1.11 -0.04
CA LEU A 183 9.81 0.72 1.14
C LEU A 183 10.61 -0.31 1.94
N HIS A 184 10.92 0.03 3.18
CA HIS A 184 11.47 -0.88 4.18
C HIS A 184 10.39 -1.17 5.22
N ALA A 185 9.81 -2.36 5.20
CA ALA A 185 8.74 -2.77 6.10
C ALA A 185 9.02 -4.12 6.74
N GLY A 186 9.06 -4.17 8.08
CA GLY A 186 9.60 -5.32 8.81
C GLY A 186 11.06 -5.57 8.43
N GLU A 187 11.35 -6.74 7.86
CA GLU A 187 12.65 -7.10 7.28
C GLU A 187 12.65 -7.02 5.74
N SER A 188 11.48 -6.79 5.14
CA SER A 188 11.30 -6.68 3.70
C SER A 188 11.71 -5.32 3.15
N ILE A 189 12.21 -5.33 1.92
CA ILE A 189 12.58 -4.15 1.12
C ILE A 189 11.89 -4.28 -0.23
N VAL A 190 11.03 -3.33 -0.58
CA VAL A 190 10.30 -3.30 -1.86
C VAL A 190 10.64 -2.02 -2.60
N THR A 191 11.03 -2.15 -3.86
CA THR A 191 11.68 -1.08 -4.60
C THR A 191 11.19 -0.97 -6.03
N ASP A 192 11.43 0.20 -6.63
CA ASP A 192 11.14 0.59 -8.03
C ASP A 192 9.70 1.09 -8.25
N SER A 193 8.71 0.25 -8.53
CA SER A 193 7.33 0.77 -8.65
C SER A 193 6.23 -0.27 -8.46
N ILE A 194 5.09 0.19 -7.93
CA ILE A 194 3.82 -0.56 -7.86
C ILE A 194 2.69 0.37 -8.27
N VAL A 195 1.92 -0.04 -9.28
CA VAL A 195 0.71 0.67 -9.72
C VAL A 195 -0.46 -0.29 -9.66
N LEU A 196 -1.47 0.07 -8.87
CA LEU A 196 -2.74 -0.62 -8.80
C LEU A 196 -3.74 0.11 -9.69
N THR A 197 -4.46 -0.62 -10.53
CA THR A 197 -5.57 -0.07 -11.32
C THR A 197 -6.86 -0.85 -11.10
N TYR A 198 -7.97 -0.14 -11.05
CA TYR A 198 -9.27 -0.67 -10.63
C TYR A 198 -10.42 0.16 -11.22
N GLY A 199 -11.64 -0.35 -11.15
CA GLY A 199 -12.84 0.35 -11.63
C GLY A 199 -13.27 1.46 -10.68
N SER A 200 -13.14 1.22 -9.37
CA SER A 200 -13.39 2.17 -8.29
C SER A 200 -12.58 1.84 -7.04
N LEU A 201 -12.45 2.78 -6.10
CA LEU A 201 -11.82 2.51 -4.80
C LEU A 201 -12.47 1.35 -4.02
N THR A 202 -13.73 1.03 -4.28
CA THR A 202 -14.41 -0.09 -3.62
C THR A 202 -13.89 -1.45 -4.06
N ASP A 203 -13.26 -1.55 -5.23
CA ASP A 203 -12.65 -2.78 -5.73
C ASP A 203 -11.40 -3.17 -4.94
N LEU A 204 -10.79 -2.24 -4.19
CA LEU A 204 -9.67 -2.53 -3.28
C LEU A 204 -10.06 -3.48 -2.14
N ASN A 205 -11.36 -3.64 -1.85
CA ASN A 205 -11.85 -4.67 -0.92
C ASN A 205 -11.69 -6.10 -1.47
N ASP A 206 -11.43 -6.25 -2.77
CA ASP A 206 -11.22 -7.50 -3.48
C ASP A 206 -9.96 -7.39 -4.37
N LEU A 207 -8.82 -7.28 -3.68
CA LEU A 207 -7.51 -7.13 -4.31
C LEU A 207 -7.14 -8.33 -5.21
N ILE A 208 -7.70 -9.51 -4.93
CA ILE A 208 -7.34 -10.75 -5.61
C ILE A 208 -7.91 -10.78 -7.02
N GLU A 209 -9.21 -10.50 -7.18
CA GLU A 209 -9.92 -10.70 -8.44
C GLU A 209 -10.23 -9.42 -9.21
N LYS A 210 -10.17 -8.24 -8.57
CA LYS A 210 -10.62 -6.97 -9.20
C LYS A 210 -9.54 -5.94 -9.46
N VAL A 211 -8.35 -6.11 -8.90
CA VAL A 211 -7.28 -5.10 -8.99
C VAL A 211 -6.16 -5.61 -9.88
N ASN A 212 -5.86 -4.86 -10.95
CA ASN A 212 -4.67 -5.13 -11.75
C ASN A 212 -3.48 -4.44 -11.11
N ILE A 213 -2.39 -5.20 -10.95
CA ILE A 213 -1.12 -4.75 -10.40
C ILE A 213 -0.11 -4.71 -11.55
N HIS A 214 0.52 -3.56 -11.71
CA HIS A 214 1.69 -3.35 -12.55
C HIS A 214 2.85 -3.00 -11.63
N ALA A 215 3.72 -3.97 -11.37
CA ALA A 215 4.89 -3.74 -10.52
C ALA A 215 6.17 -4.04 -11.27
N SER A 216 7.17 -3.17 -11.08
CA SER A 216 8.54 -3.42 -11.46
C SER A 216 9.34 -3.57 -10.17
N PHE A 217 10.03 -4.69 -10.04
CA PHE A 217 10.85 -5.01 -8.88
C PHE A 217 12.32 -4.98 -9.27
N LYS A 218 13.14 -4.37 -8.42
CA LYS A 218 14.58 -4.25 -8.63
C LYS A 218 15.35 -4.31 -7.33
N ASN A 219 16.12 -5.36 -7.10
CA ASN A 219 16.75 -5.65 -5.80
C ASN A 219 15.74 -5.73 -4.63
N THR A 220 14.50 -6.10 -4.90
CA THR A 220 13.47 -6.28 -3.87
C THR A 220 13.78 -7.53 -3.05
N THR A 221 13.60 -7.47 -1.73
CA THR A 221 13.71 -8.62 -0.83
C THR A 221 12.44 -8.74 -0.01
N ILE A 222 11.73 -9.85 -0.16
CA ILE A 222 10.49 -10.13 0.56
C ILE A 222 10.74 -11.20 1.61
N TYR A 223 10.43 -10.89 2.86
CA TYR A 223 10.39 -11.87 3.94
C TYR A 223 8.96 -12.40 4.08
N PRO A 224 8.73 -13.72 3.91
CA PRO A 224 7.39 -14.29 3.97
C PRO A 224 6.62 -13.98 5.25
N LYS A 225 7.31 -13.88 6.40
CA LYS A 225 6.71 -13.47 7.68
C LYS A 225 6.12 -12.05 7.69
N ASP A 226 6.62 -11.14 6.86
CA ASP A 226 6.11 -9.78 6.76
C ASP A 226 4.85 -9.76 5.88
N VAL A 227 4.86 -10.54 4.81
CA VAL A 227 3.71 -10.69 3.91
C VAL A 227 2.57 -11.48 4.57
N ALA A 228 2.89 -12.38 5.50
CA ALA A 228 1.93 -13.18 6.26
C ALA A 228 0.85 -12.37 6.99
N TYR A 229 1.16 -11.14 7.40
CA TYR A 229 0.17 -10.22 7.95
C TYR A 229 -0.96 -9.92 6.96
N PHE A 230 -0.73 -10.05 5.65
CA PHE A 230 -1.67 -9.71 4.59
C PHE A 230 -2.12 -10.94 3.78
N ALA A 231 -1.28 -11.97 3.68
CA ALA A 231 -1.56 -13.21 2.96
C ALA A 231 -1.15 -14.45 3.80
N PRO A 232 -2.03 -14.92 4.69
CA PRO A 232 -1.76 -16.09 5.53
C PRO A 232 -1.43 -17.34 4.70
N GLY A 233 -0.45 -18.13 5.16
CA GLY A 233 0.01 -19.35 4.50
C GLY A 233 1.27 -19.16 3.65
N ILE A 234 1.71 -17.91 3.40
CA ILE A 234 2.96 -17.63 2.70
C ILE A 234 4.20 -18.01 3.54
N GLU A 235 4.06 -18.13 4.87
CA GLU A 235 5.12 -18.51 5.80
C GLU A 235 5.69 -19.91 5.54
N ARG A 236 4.96 -20.75 4.78
CA ARG A 236 5.49 -22.03 4.29
C ARG A 236 6.76 -21.84 3.45
N ILE A 237 6.90 -20.67 2.81
CA ILE A 237 8.15 -20.23 2.21
C ILE A 237 9.07 -19.84 3.37
N GLY A 238 9.91 -20.79 3.81
CA GLY A 238 10.73 -20.63 5.01
C GLY A 238 11.94 -19.69 4.85
N GLN A 239 12.11 -19.05 3.69
CA GLN A 239 13.30 -18.26 3.36
C GLN A 239 12.91 -16.95 2.65
N PRO A 240 13.72 -15.87 2.79
CA PRO A 240 13.50 -14.63 2.08
C PRO A 240 13.64 -14.82 0.56
N LEU A 241 12.81 -14.09 -0.19
CA LEU A 241 12.82 -14.06 -1.65
C LEU A 241 13.50 -12.78 -2.12
N LYS A 242 14.54 -12.88 -2.96
CA LYS A 242 15.10 -11.76 -3.70
C LYS A 242 14.46 -11.72 -5.08
N LEU A 243 13.89 -10.59 -5.47
CA LEU A 243 13.06 -10.45 -6.66
C LEU A 243 13.55 -9.31 -7.55
N ASP A 244 13.71 -9.63 -8.84
CA ASP A 244 13.77 -8.66 -9.93
C ASP A 244 12.84 -9.10 -11.06
N GLY A 245 12.22 -8.15 -11.75
CA GLY A 245 11.36 -8.42 -12.91
C GLY A 245 10.11 -7.54 -12.93
N ALA A 246 9.19 -7.84 -13.86
CA ALA A 246 7.95 -7.08 -14.04
C ALA A 246 6.73 -7.97 -13.83
N PHE A 247 5.95 -7.68 -12.79
CA PHE A 247 4.66 -8.30 -12.49
C PHE A 247 3.54 -7.53 -13.18
N ASN A 248 2.69 -8.23 -13.93
CA ASN A 248 1.52 -7.64 -14.59
C ASN A 248 0.33 -8.58 -14.50
N GLY A 249 -0.79 -8.07 -13.99
CA GLY A 249 -2.05 -8.80 -13.90
C GLY A 249 -2.65 -8.70 -12.51
N LYS A 250 -3.61 -9.57 -12.22
CA LYS A 250 -4.28 -9.66 -10.92
C LYS A 250 -3.63 -10.75 -10.09
N ILE A 251 -3.89 -10.82 -8.78
CA ILE A 251 -3.24 -11.86 -7.96
C ILE A 251 -3.68 -13.26 -8.41
N ASP A 252 -4.95 -13.44 -8.79
CA ASP A 252 -5.49 -14.68 -9.32
C ASP A 252 -4.94 -15.05 -10.70
N ASN A 253 -4.57 -14.07 -11.53
CA ASN A 253 -4.10 -14.27 -12.89
C ASN A 253 -3.04 -13.21 -13.28
N PHE A 254 -1.76 -13.62 -13.28
CA PHE A 254 -0.66 -12.71 -13.60
C PHE A 254 0.44 -13.35 -14.43
N LYS A 255 1.28 -12.45 -14.95
CA LYS A 255 2.55 -12.74 -15.58
C LYS A 255 3.69 -12.00 -14.89
N PHE A 256 4.74 -12.73 -14.55
CA PHE A 256 6.00 -12.21 -14.06
C PHE A 256 7.10 -12.41 -15.12
N SER A 257 7.46 -11.32 -15.80
CA SER A 257 8.42 -11.31 -16.92
C SER A 257 9.80 -10.84 -16.49
N ASN A 258 10.84 -11.27 -17.21
CA ASN A 258 12.23 -10.98 -16.86
C ASN A 258 12.56 -11.35 -15.41
N MET A 259 11.91 -12.42 -14.94
CA MET A 259 11.95 -12.90 -13.58
C MET A 259 13.37 -13.29 -13.20
N LYS A 260 13.83 -12.78 -12.05
CA LYS A 260 15.00 -13.27 -11.33
C LYS A 260 14.59 -13.45 -9.88
N ILE A 261 14.60 -14.70 -9.41
CA ILE A 261 14.24 -15.05 -8.04
C ILE A 261 15.44 -15.71 -7.38
N GLY A 262 15.88 -15.14 -6.27
CA GLY A 262 16.81 -15.78 -5.35
C GLY A 262 16.05 -16.30 -4.12
N ILE A 263 16.28 -17.56 -3.75
CA ILE A 263 15.79 -18.14 -2.49
C ILE A 263 16.84 -19.11 -1.97
N GLY A 264 17.38 -18.85 -0.78
CA GLY A 264 18.47 -19.65 -0.21
C GLY A 264 19.68 -19.75 -1.14
N LYS A 265 19.94 -20.94 -1.67
CA LYS A 265 21.02 -21.25 -2.63
C LYS A 265 20.53 -21.28 -4.08
N SER A 266 19.23 -21.19 -4.30
CA SER A 266 18.58 -21.24 -5.60
C SER A 266 18.55 -19.87 -6.29
N HIS A 267 18.77 -19.88 -7.60
CA HIS A 267 18.70 -18.74 -8.51
C HIS A 267 17.85 -19.14 -9.72
N ILE A 268 16.66 -18.57 -9.84
CA ILE A 268 15.67 -18.92 -10.84
C ILE A 268 15.52 -17.73 -11.79
N TYR A 269 15.76 -17.94 -13.08
CA TYR A 269 15.62 -16.89 -14.09
C TYR A 269 14.65 -17.30 -15.20
N GLY A 270 13.87 -16.35 -15.70
CA GLY A 270 13.05 -16.52 -16.89
C GLY A 270 11.70 -15.81 -16.83
N SER A 271 10.60 -16.54 -16.93
CA SER A 271 9.25 -15.99 -16.78
C SER A 271 8.29 -16.98 -16.14
N LEU A 272 7.26 -16.46 -15.48
CA LEU A 272 6.23 -17.21 -14.78
C LEU A 272 4.86 -16.62 -15.12
N ASP A 273 3.95 -17.44 -15.62
CA ASP A 273 2.52 -17.10 -15.69
C ASP A 273 1.76 -18.01 -14.72
N MET A 274 0.82 -17.45 -13.96
CA MET A 274 -0.02 -18.18 -13.00
C MET A 274 -1.47 -17.77 -13.15
N ASP A 275 -2.37 -18.76 -13.09
CA ASP A 275 -3.83 -18.57 -13.15
C ASP A 275 -4.51 -19.52 -12.14
N GLY A 276 -5.17 -18.98 -11.12
CA GLY A 276 -5.88 -19.73 -10.07
C GLY A 276 -5.36 -19.54 -8.63
N LEU A 277 -4.50 -18.54 -8.36
CA LEU A 277 -4.18 -18.17 -6.97
C LEU A 277 -5.43 -17.61 -6.24
N PRO A 278 -5.49 -17.71 -4.90
CA PRO A 278 -4.46 -18.18 -3.97
C PRO A 278 -4.39 -19.72 -3.78
N ASN A 279 -5.27 -20.50 -4.43
CA ASN A 279 -5.26 -21.96 -4.30
C ASN A 279 -4.17 -22.59 -5.19
N ILE A 280 -2.94 -22.64 -4.67
CA ILE A 280 -1.77 -23.13 -5.41
C ILE A 280 -1.97 -24.52 -6.04
N ASN A 281 -2.73 -25.42 -5.38
CA ASN A 281 -2.93 -26.79 -5.86
C ASN A 281 -3.78 -26.86 -7.13
N GLU A 282 -4.61 -25.85 -7.37
CA GLU A 282 -5.50 -25.71 -8.54
C GLU A 282 -4.99 -24.64 -9.51
N THR A 283 -3.82 -24.06 -9.24
CA THR A 283 -3.25 -23.02 -10.09
C THR A 283 -2.61 -23.63 -11.33
N PHE A 284 -2.99 -23.14 -12.50
CA PHE A 284 -2.29 -23.42 -13.75
C PHE A 284 -1.02 -22.58 -13.82
N ILE A 285 0.12 -23.24 -14.04
CA ILE A 285 1.45 -22.62 -13.99
C ILE A 285 2.15 -22.84 -15.34
N ASN A 286 2.67 -21.75 -15.90
CA ASN A 286 3.58 -21.78 -17.05
C ASN A 286 4.91 -21.12 -16.64
N VAL A 287 5.92 -21.93 -16.36
CA VAL A 287 7.27 -21.44 -16.05
C VAL A 287 8.18 -21.70 -17.23
N ASN A 288 8.90 -20.66 -17.67
CA ASN A 288 10.03 -20.80 -18.58
C ASN A 288 11.30 -20.45 -17.82
N LEU A 289 12.18 -21.43 -17.63
CA LEU A 289 13.45 -21.32 -16.93
C LEU A 289 14.60 -21.19 -17.92
N LYS A 290 15.54 -20.31 -17.59
CA LYS A 290 16.79 -20.11 -18.35
C LYS A 290 17.96 -20.00 -17.41
N ASN A 291 19.04 -20.77 -17.61
CA ASN A 291 20.25 -20.78 -16.79
C ASN A 291 19.96 -20.81 -15.28
N SER A 292 18.92 -21.54 -14.86
CA SER A 292 18.47 -21.54 -13.47
C SER A 292 19.23 -22.59 -12.67
N VAL A 293 19.57 -22.29 -11.42
CA VAL A 293 20.17 -23.24 -10.48
C VAL A 293 19.23 -23.41 -9.31
N ILE A 294 18.75 -24.62 -9.08
CA ILE A 294 17.77 -24.92 -8.03
C ILE A 294 18.38 -25.90 -7.03
N ASP A 295 18.30 -25.55 -5.75
CA ASP A 295 18.53 -26.46 -4.63
C ASP A 295 17.15 -26.95 -4.13
N PRO A 296 16.85 -28.25 -4.23
CA PRO A 296 15.55 -28.80 -3.81
C PRO A 296 15.17 -28.49 -2.36
N ASN A 297 16.15 -28.23 -1.47
CA ASN A 297 15.87 -27.83 -0.09
C ASN A 297 15.14 -26.47 -0.01
N ASP A 298 15.48 -25.53 -0.89
CA ASP A 298 14.90 -24.18 -0.88
C ASP A 298 13.44 -24.18 -1.38
N LEU A 299 13.07 -25.18 -2.18
CA LEU A 299 11.73 -25.34 -2.75
C LEU A 299 10.91 -26.45 -2.06
N SER A 300 11.36 -26.93 -0.90
CA SER A 300 10.71 -28.01 -0.15
C SER A 300 9.23 -27.74 0.15
N PHE A 301 8.84 -26.48 0.28
CA PHE A 301 7.45 -26.07 0.49
C PHE A 301 6.49 -26.38 -0.68
N LEU A 302 7.03 -26.69 -1.86
CA LEU A 302 6.25 -27.10 -3.04
C LEU A 302 6.02 -28.61 -3.11
N PHE A 303 6.76 -29.41 -2.33
CA PHE A 303 6.79 -30.87 -2.48
C PHE A 303 6.32 -31.57 -1.21
N ASN A 304 5.61 -32.69 -1.37
CA ASN A 304 5.40 -33.61 -0.27
C ASN A 304 6.70 -34.34 0.10
N GLU A 305 6.74 -34.95 1.29
CA GLU A 305 7.92 -35.62 1.84
C GLU A 305 8.47 -36.74 0.91
N SER A 306 7.59 -37.53 0.30
CA SER A 306 7.98 -38.61 -0.62
C SER A 306 8.69 -38.07 -1.87
N THR A 307 8.16 -37.00 -2.48
CA THR A 307 8.77 -36.34 -3.64
C THR A 307 10.10 -35.70 -3.25
N LEU A 308 10.12 -34.98 -2.12
CA LEU A 308 11.33 -34.32 -1.63
C LEU A 308 12.48 -35.33 -1.40
N ASN A 309 12.20 -36.45 -0.73
CA ASN A 309 13.21 -37.50 -0.48
C ASN A 309 13.80 -38.12 -1.75
N ARG A 310 13.08 -38.06 -2.90
CA ARG A 310 13.59 -38.54 -4.19
C ARG A 310 14.46 -37.51 -4.90
N ILE A 311 14.19 -36.22 -4.71
CA ILE A 311 14.89 -35.13 -5.41
C ILE A 311 16.12 -34.65 -4.62
N LEU A 312 16.07 -34.68 -3.28
CA LEU A 312 17.18 -34.24 -2.41
C LEU A 312 18.55 -34.87 -2.77
N PRO A 313 18.66 -36.17 -3.08
CA PRO A 313 19.95 -36.79 -3.45
C PRO A 313 20.57 -36.24 -4.74
N MET A 314 19.79 -35.58 -5.60
CA MET A 314 20.28 -35.01 -6.86
C MET A 314 21.15 -33.76 -6.63
N GLY A 315 21.08 -33.15 -5.43
CA GLY A 315 21.82 -31.93 -5.11
C GLY A 315 21.32 -30.72 -5.91
N ARG A 316 22.22 -29.79 -6.21
CA ARG A 316 21.88 -28.59 -7.00
C ARG A 316 21.72 -28.94 -8.47
N LEU A 317 20.60 -28.53 -9.04
CA LEU A 317 20.20 -28.79 -10.42
C LEU A 317 20.37 -27.52 -11.26
N SER A 318 21.09 -27.62 -12.38
CA SER A 318 21.04 -26.60 -13.42
C SER A 318 19.89 -26.95 -14.36
N MET A 319 19.03 -25.99 -14.70
CA MET A 319 17.85 -26.22 -15.52
C MET A 319 17.61 -25.10 -16.53
N ASP A 320 17.43 -25.52 -17.79
CA ASP A 320 16.90 -24.74 -18.88
C ASP A 320 15.69 -25.49 -19.45
N GLY A 321 14.48 -24.94 -19.30
CA GLY A 321 13.29 -25.69 -19.67
C GLY A 321 11.98 -24.96 -19.42
N GLN A 322 10.89 -25.57 -19.88
CA GLN A 322 9.53 -25.10 -19.70
C GLN A 322 8.72 -26.12 -18.90
N PHE A 323 7.97 -25.63 -17.92
CA PHE A 323 6.97 -26.37 -17.15
C PHE A 323 5.61 -25.76 -17.44
N LEU A 324 4.65 -26.59 -17.87
CA LEU A 324 3.30 -26.16 -18.21
C LEU A 324 2.28 -27.13 -17.62
N GLY A 325 1.42 -26.66 -16.72
CA GLY A 325 0.33 -27.44 -16.14
C GLY A 325 0.06 -27.10 -14.68
N TYR A 326 -0.58 -28.03 -13.97
CA TYR A 326 -0.87 -27.94 -12.55
C TYR A 326 0.26 -28.57 -11.72
N PRO A 327 0.42 -28.24 -10.41
CA PRO A 327 1.50 -28.80 -9.59
C PRO A 327 1.57 -30.33 -9.56
N THR A 328 0.44 -31.02 -9.72
CA THR A 328 0.34 -32.49 -9.73
C THR A 328 0.22 -33.10 -11.12
N ASP A 329 0.01 -32.30 -12.17
CA ASP A 329 -0.17 -32.75 -13.55
C ASP A 329 0.40 -31.70 -14.53
N PHE A 330 1.63 -31.92 -14.97
CA PHE A 330 2.36 -30.98 -15.81
C PHE A 330 3.17 -31.68 -16.89
N VAL A 331 3.40 -30.95 -17.98
CA VAL A 331 4.36 -31.29 -19.02
C VAL A 331 5.63 -30.47 -18.78
N ALA A 332 6.78 -31.14 -18.81
CA ALA A 332 8.08 -30.49 -18.73
C ALA A 332 8.92 -30.82 -19.97
N THR A 333 9.61 -29.83 -20.50
CA THR A 333 10.61 -29.99 -21.56
C THR A 333 11.84 -29.16 -21.22
N GLY A 334 13.06 -29.69 -21.39
CA GLY A 334 14.27 -28.98 -20.99
C GLY A 334 15.50 -29.89 -20.95
N ASN A 335 16.66 -29.28 -20.72
CA ASN A 335 17.96 -29.95 -20.58
C ASN A 335 18.63 -29.60 -19.25
#